data_AF-A0A6G3U7Y7-F1
#
_entry.id   AF-A0A6G3U7Y7-F1
#
_cell.length_a   1.000
_cell.length_b   1.000
_cell.length_c   1.000
_cell.angle_alpha   90.00
_cell.angle_beta   90.00
_cell.angle_gamma   90.00
#
_symmetry.space_group_name_H-M   'P 1'
#
loop_
_entity.id
_entity.type
_entity.pdbx_description
1 polymer ?
#
loop_
_entity_poly.entity_id
_entity_poly.type
_entity_poly.pdbx_seq_one_letter_code
_entity_poly.pdbx_strand_id
1 'polypeptide(L)'
;ARPLDAAGCDGYVADMARIATALGVPDPPVTRAELAARLAEYRGELHATPDARATARFLLLNPPVPLVARLPYGVLAANAVSLLPVWATRELRVPRIPPAEGLCVRPLGTAVTAGIRWALAPTREGTVPA
;
A
#
# COMPACT_ATOMS: atom_id res chain seq x y z
N ALA A 1 8.16 8.77 12.86
CA ALA A 1 9.01 8.34 11.72
C ALA A 1 9.57 9.59 11.04
N ARG A 2 10.77 9.53 10.46
CA ARG A 2 11.37 10.63 9.70
C ARG A 2 11.07 10.40 8.21
N PRO A 3 10.37 11.32 7.50
CA PRO A 3 10.11 11.18 6.08
C PRO A 3 11.40 11.07 5.26
N LEU A 4 11.34 10.37 4.13
CA LEU A 4 12.45 10.33 3.16
C LEU A 4 12.58 11.67 2.45
N ASP A 5 13.83 12.09 2.24
CA ASP A 5 14.16 13.17 1.33
C ASP A 5 14.20 12.66 -0.12
N ALA A 6 14.52 13.55 -1.07
CA ALA A 6 14.54 13.20 -2.49
C ALA A 6 15.54 12.07 -2.79
N ALA A 7 16.75 12.15 -2.24
CA ALA A 7 17.78 11.14 -2.41
C ALA A 7 17.37 9.80 -1.79
N GLY A 8 16.71 9.80 -0.63
CA GLY A 8 16.15 8.60 -0.03
C GLY A 8 15.04 7.96 -0.85
N CYS A 9 14.21 8.76 -1.54
CA CYS A 9 13.22 8.25 -2.48
C CYS A 9 13.87 7.56 -3.68
N ASP A 10 14.88 8.17 -4.29
CA ASP A 10 15.61 7.58 -5.41
C ASP A 10 16.36 6.31 -4.97
N GLY A 11 16.97 6.32 -3.77
CA GLY A 11 17.60 5.13 -3.19
C GLY A 11 16.63 3.96 -3.02
N TYR A 12 15.40 4.23 -2.56
CA TYR A 12 14.37 3.19 -2.47
C TYR A 12 14.00 2.60 -3.84
N VAL A 13 13.89 3.44 -4.88
CA VAL A 13 13.58 2.97 -6.24
C VAL A 13 14.74 2.15 -6.80
N ALA A 14 15.98 2.59 -6.61
CA ALA A 14 17.17 1.84 -7.01
C ALA A 14 17.26 0.46 -6.31
N ASP A 15 16.89 0.38 -5.03
CA ASP A 15 16.83 -0.89 -4.31
C ASP A 15 15.80 -1.85 -4.91
N MET A 16 14.61 -1.34 -5.25
CA MET A 16 13.57 -2.12 -5.91
C MET A 16 13.97 -2.53 -7.33
N ALA A 17 14.73 -1.69 -8.05
CA ALA A 17 15.24 -2.00 -9.38
C ALA A 17 16.13 -3.26 -9.37
N ARG A 18 16.95 -3.47 -8.33
CA ARG A 18 17.77 -4.69 -8.18
C ARG A 18 16.91 -5.95 -8.10
N ILE A 19 15.79 -5.89 -7.38
CA ILE A 19 14.83 -7.00 -7.29
C ILE A 19 14.16 -7.23 -8.65
N ALA A 20 13.70 -6.16 -9.31
CA ALA A 20 13.07 -6.24 -10.63
C ALA A 20 14.02 -6.86 -11.68
N THR A 21 15.29 -6.46 -11.70
CA THR A 21 16.31 -7.07 -12.58
C THR A 21 16.48 -8.56 -12.27
N ALA A 22 16.53 -8.95 -11.00
CA ALA A 22 16.63 -10.37 -10.62
C ALA A 22 15.39 -11.19 -11.04
N LEU A 23 14.22 -10.55 -11.14
CA LEU A 23 12.99 -11.14 -11.66
C LEU A 23 12.92 -11.13 -13.20
N GLY A 24 13.96 -10.62 -13.89
CA GLY A 24 14.05 -10.60 -15.35
C GLY A 24 13.38 -9.39 -16.01
N VAL A 25 13.04 -8.33 -15.26
CA VAL A 25 12.54 -7.08 -15.85
C VAL A 25 13.68 -6.38 -16.58
N PRO A 26 13.56 -6.11 -17.90
CA PRO A 26 14.55 -5.32 -18.63
C PRO A 26 14.46 -3.84 -18.23
N ASP A 27 15.62 -3.22 -18.00
CA ASP A 27 15.78 -1.79 -17.71
C ASP A 27 14.75 -1.20 -16.73
N PRO A 28 14.67 -1.71 -15.48
CA PRO A 28 13.77 -1.16 -14.48
C PRO A 28 14.18 0.27 -14.10
N PRO A 29 13.23 1.17 -13.79
CA PRO A 29 13.54 2.52 -13.38
C PRO A 29 14.36 2.53 -12.08
N VAL A 30 15.38 3.37 -12.00
CA VAL A 30 16.26 3.50 -10.82
C VAL A 30 16.06 4.80 -10.07
N THR A 31 15.29 5.74 -10.62
CA THR A 31 14.92 7.00 -9.96
C THR A 31 13.40 7.17 -9.84
N ARG A 32 12.95 7.99 -8.90
CA ARG A 32 11.53 8.36 -8.74
C ARG A 32 10.97 8.99 -10.02
N ALA A 33 11.78 9.79 -10.72
CA ALA A 33 11.38 10.44 -11.96
C ALA A 33 11.15 9.43 -13.09
N GLU A 34 12.07 8.48 -13.28
CA GLU A 34 11.91 7.40 -14.26
C GLU A 34 10.71 6.50 -13.94
N LEU A 35 10.50 6.17 -12.67
CA LEU A 35 9.34 5.38 -12.25
C LEU A 35 8.03 6.11 -12.59
N ALA A 36 7.95 7.41 -12.32
CA ALA A 36 6.78 8.21 -12.65
C ALA A 36 6.55 8.28 -14.17
N ALA A 37 7.61 8.46 -14.96
CA ALA A 37 7.53 8.47 -16.42
C ALA A 37 7.03 7.13 -16.97
N ARG A 38 7.58 6.01 -16.46
CA ARG A 38 7.16 4.66 -16.87
C ARG A 38 5.70 4.36 -16.51
N LEU A 39 5.25 4.75 -15.33
CA LEU A 39 3.83 4.61 -14.94
C LEU A 39 2.91 5.46 -15.81
N ALA A 40 3.35 6.63 -16.25
CA ALA A 40 2.59 7.49 -17.15
C ALA A 40 2.47 6.88 -18.56
N GLU A 41 3.53 6.23 -19.06
CA GLU A 41 3.54 5.50 -20.34
C GLU A 41 2.49 4.38 -20.35
N TYR A 42 2.46 3.55 -19.31
CA TYR A 42 1.46 2.48 -19.18
C TYR A 42 0.03 2.96 -18.97
N ARG A 43 -0.20 4.25 -18.68
CA ARG A 43 -1.54 4.74 -18.35
C ARG A 43 -2.55 4.45 -19.45
N GLY A 44 -2.16 4.53 -20.73
CA GLY A 44 -3.04 4.26 -21.86
C GLY A 44 -3.53 2.81 -21.95
N GLU A 45 -2.79 1.87 -21.35
CA GLU A 45 -3.11 0.44 -21.37
C GLU A 45 -4.04 0.03 -20.21
N LEU A 46 -4.07 0.81 -19.12
CA LEU A 46 -4.83 0.49 -17.92
C LEU A 46 -6.34 0.72 -18.13
N HIS A 47 -7.09 -0.38 -18.05
CA HIS A 47 -8.55 -0.38 -18.08
C HIS A 47 -9.13 -1.40 -17.11
N ALA A 48 -10.25 -1.08 -16.45
CA ALA A 48 -10.93 -2.01 -15.56
C ALA A 48 -11.66 -3.12 -16.33
N THR A 49 -11.28 -4.36 -16.05
CA THR A 49 -11.94 -5.57 -16.55
C THR A 49 -13.11 -5.98 -15.65
N PRO A 50 -14.02 -6.87 -16.11
CA PRO A 50 -15.04 -7.48 -15.26
C PRO A 50 -14.44 -8.11 -14.00
N ASP A 51 -13.30 -8.79 -14.12
CA ASP A 51 -12.59 -9.45 -13.02
C ASP A 51 -11.98 -8.45 -12.04
N ALA A 52 -11.43 -7.34 -12.54
CA ALA A 52 -10.93 -6.26 -11.68
C ALA A 52 -12.07 -5.67 -10.82
N ARG A 53 -13.25 -5.46 -11.41
CA ARG A 53 -14.43 -4.97 -10.69
C ARG A 53 -14.97 -6.01 -9.71
N ALA A 54 -14.96 -7.30 -10.09
CA ALA A 54 -15.36 -8.38 -9.19
C ALA A 54 -14.43 -8.47 -7.97
N THR A 55 -13.12 -8.38 -8.20
CA THR A 55 -12.09 -8.36 -7.15
C THR A 55 -12.27 -7.15 -6.23
N ALA A 56 -12.47 -5.95 -6.78
CA ALA A 56 -12.74 -4.76 -5.98
C ALA A 56 -13.99 -4.92 -5.11
N ARG A 57 -15.11 -5.45 -5.66
CA ARG A 57 -16.32 -5.73 -4.86
C ARG A 57 -16.08 -6.78 -3.78
N PHE A 58 -15.35 -7.84 -4.09
CA PHE A 58 -15.02 -8.89 -3.13
C PHE A 58 -14.23 -8.31 -1.96
N LEU A 59 -13.14 -7.59 -2.24
CA LEU A 59 -12.31 -6.95 -1.21
C LEU A 59 -13.14 -5.95 -0.39
N LEU A 60 -13.93 -5.08 -1.02
CA LEU A 60 -14.59 -3.99 -0.30
C LEU A 60 -15.89 -4.40 0.43
N LEU A 61 -16.67 -5.32 -0.13
CA LEU A 61 -18.03 -5.63 0.36
C LEU A 61 -18.15 -7.00 1.01
N ASN A 62 -17.36 -7.98 0.55
CA ASN A 62 -17.39 -9.35 1.05
C ASN A 62 -16.00 -9.83 1.48
N PRO A 63 -15.28 -9.08 2.33
CA PRO A 63 -13.95 -9.49 2.74
C PRO A 63 -14.02 -10.79 3.54
N PRO A 64 -13.12 -11.76 3.28
CA PRO A 64 -13.05 -13.04 3.99
C PRO A 64 -12.38 -12.86 5.36
N VAL A 65 -12.90 -11.93 6.17
CA VAL A 65 -12.40 -11.62 7.51
C VAL A 65 -13.45 -11.94 8.56
N PRO A 66 -13.05 -12.36 9.78
CA PRO A 66 -13.97 -12.53 10.89
C PRO A 66 -14.81 -11.29 11.14
N LEU A 67 -16.06 -11.45 11.62
CA LEU A 67 -16.99 -10.35 11.90
C LEU A 67 -16.36 -9.23 12.73
N VAL A 68 -15.58 -9.59 13.75
CA VAL A 68 -14.87 -8.66 14.64
C VAL A 68 -13.84 -7.78 13.92
N ALA A 69 -13.28 -8.25 12.80
CA ALA A 69 -12.29 -7.53 12.01
C ALA A 69 -12.91 -6.68 10.89
N ARG A 70 -14.24 -6.73 10.69
CA ARG A 70 -14.89 -5.98 9.59
C ARG A 70 -14.77 -4.47 9.73
N LEU A 71 -14.85 -3.94 10.96
CA LEU A 71 -14.67 -2.50 11.21
C LEU A 71 -13.25 -2.02 10.86
N PRO A 72 -12.16 -2.57 11.44
CA PRO A 72 -10.82 -2.13 11.09
C PRO A 72 -10.48 -2.40 9.63
N TYR A 73 -10.99 -3.50 9.05
CA TYR A 73 -10.86 -3.77 7.62
C TYR A 73 -11.55 -2.70 6.77
N GLY A 74 -12.75 -2.25 7.14
CA GLY A 74 -13.45 -1.16 6.45
C GLY A 74 -12.66 0.15 6.44
N VAL A 75 -11.98 0.48 7.54
CA VAL A 75 -11.08 1.64 7.60
C VAL A 75 -9.89 1.46 6.66
N LEU A 76 -9.26 0.29 6.65
CA LEU A 76 -8.17 -0.02 5.72
C LEU A 76 -8.62 0.10 4.26
N ALA A 77 -9.78 -0.46 3.93
CA ALA A 77 -10.39 -0.42 2.61
C ALA A 77 -10.67 1.03 2.16
N ALA A 78 -11.21 1.87 3.05
CA ALA A 78 -11.45 3.28 2.75
C ALA A 78 -10.14 4.04 2.46
N ASN A 79 -9.09 3.80 3.25
CA ASN A 79 -7.77 4.41 3.02
C ASN A 79 -7.14 3.92 1.71
N ALA A 80 -7.28 2.64 1.37
CA ALA A 80 -6.83 2.11 0.08
C ALA A 80 -7.55 2.82 -1.09
N VAL A 81 -8.87 3.01 -0.99
CA VAL A 81 -9.66 3.73 -2.00
C VAL A 81 -9.28 5.22 -2.07
N SER A 82 -8.93 5.87 -0.95
CA SER A 82 -8.52 7.28 -0.98
C SER A 82 -7.19 7.51 -1.70
N LEU A 83 -6.27 6.53 -1.63
CA LEU A 83 -4.97 6.55 -2.32
C LEU A 83 -5.09 6.36 -3.85
N LEU A 84 -6.19 5.80 -4.34
CA LEU A 84 -6.38 5.60 -5.76
C LEU A 84 -6.56 6.93 -6.51
N PRO A 85 -5.96 7.07 -7.71
CA PRO A 85 -6.25 8.18 -8.60
C PRO A 85 -7.73 8.25 -8.96
N VAL A 86 -8.23 9.45 -9.25
CA VAL A 86 -9.65 9.68 -9.60
C VAL A 86 -10.10 8.86 -10.81
N TRP A 87 -9.21 8.63 -11.78
CA TRP A 87 -9.53 7.80 -12.95
C TRP A 87 -9.76 6.33 -12.55
N ALA A 88 -8.96 5.80 -11.63
CA ALA A 88 -9.01 4.39 -11.23
C ALA A 88 -10.27 4.10 -10.42
N THR A 89 -10.66 5.02 -9.52
CA THR A 89 -11.90 4.87 -8.75
C THR A 89 -13.14 4.87 -9.65
N ARG A 90 -13.16 5.72 -10.68
CA ARG A 90 -14.23 5.76 -11.69
C ARG A 90 -14.32 4.46 -12.48
N GLU A 91 -13.19 3.94 -12.97
CA GLU A 91 -13.21 2.71 -13.77
C GLU A 91 -13.58 1.46 -12.97
N LEU A 92 -13.11 1.37 -11.72
CA LEU A 92 -13.44 0.29 -10.80
C LEU A 92 -14.86 0.41 -10.23
N ARG A 93 -15.55 1.54 -10.45
CA ARG A 93 -16.87 1.86 -9.89
C ARG A 93 -16.91 1.78 -8.36
N VAL A 94 -15.83 2.19 -7.72
CA VAL A 94 -15.73 2.20 -6.26
C VAL A 94 -16.08 3.59 -5.74
N PRO A 95 -17.02 3.71 -4.78
CA PRO A 95 -17.36 4.99 -4.19
C PRO A 95 -16.18 5.50 -3.37
N ARG A 96 -15.76 6.74 -3.62
CA ARG A 96 -14.75 7.40 -2.78
C ARG A 96 -15.44 7.83 -1.49
N ILE A 97 -15.16 7.13 -0.40
CA ILE A 97 -15.60 7.59 0.92
C ILE A 97 -14.65 8.74 1.30
N PRO A 98 -15.15 9.96 1.58
CA PRO A 98 -14.31 11.02 2.09
C PRO A 98 -13.57 10.51 3.33
N PRO A 99 -12.26 10.77 3.49
CA PRO A 99 -11.57 10.32 4.67
C PRO A 99 -12.28 10.91 5.90
N ALA A 100 -12.50 10.09 6.93
CA ALA A 100 -12.87 10.57 8.27
C ALA A 100 -11.66 11.26 8.95
N GLU A 101 -10.94 12.08 8.18
CA GLU A 101 -9.81 12.91 8.57
C GLU A 101 -10.34 14.14 9.29
N GLY A 102 -10.68 13.96 10.57
CA GLY A 102 -11.22 15.05 11.37
C GLY A 102 -10.72 15.07 12.80
N LEU A 103 -10.99 14.03 13.60
CA LEU A 103 -10.94 14.23 15.06
C LEU A 103 -10.12 13.26 15.92
N CYS A 104 -9.56 12.15 15.40
CA CYS A 104 -8.87 11.16 16.27
C CYS A 104 -7.61 10.48 15.71
N VAL A 105 -7.01 10.96 14.61
CA VAL A 105 -6.02 10.16 13.85
C VAL A 105 -4.64 10.09 14.51
N ARG A 106 -4.21 11.14 15.22
CA ARG A 106 -2.84 11.22 15.78
C ARG A 106 -2.59 10.37 17.05
N PRO A 107 -3.45 10.37 18.08
CA PRO A 107 -3.21 9.54 19.26
C PRO A 107 -3.44 8.05 18.99
N LEU A 108 -4.47 7.72 18.19
CA LEU A 108 -4.85 6.33 17.92
C LEU A 108 -3.83 5.60 17.03
N GLY A 109 -3.31 6.28 15.98
CA GLY A 109 -2.29 5.70 15.11
C GLY A 109 -0.99 5.37 15.86
N THR A 110 -0.62 6.21 16.84
CA THR A 110 0.55 5.96 17.69
C THR A 110 0.34 4.75 18.59
N ALA A 111 -0.86 4.61 19.19
CA ALA A 111 -1.19 3.48 20.05
C ALA A 111 -1.23 2.13 19.29
N VAL A 112 -1.81 2.11 18.09
CA VAL A 112 -1.85 0.90 17.25
C VAL A 112 -0.44 0.51 16.79
N THR A 113 0.37 1.47 16.35
CA THR A 113 1.75 1.20 15.91
C THR A 113 2.63 0.75 17.08
N ALA A 114 2.42 1.30 18.29
CA ALA A 114 3.08 0.85 19.50
C ALA A 114 2.65 -0.56 19.91
N GLY A 115 1.36 -0.91 19.79
CA GLY A 115 0.85 -2.25 20.06
C GLY A 115 1.42 -3.29 19.09
N ILE A 116 1.46 -2.98 17.79
CA ILE A 116 2.09 -3.86 16.78
C ILE A 116 3.59 -4.00 17.04
N ARG A 117 4.29 -2.92 17.39
CA ARG A 117 5.72 -2.97 17.74
C ARG A 117 5.99 -3.82 18.98
N TRP A 118 5.13 -3.73 19.99
CA TRP A 118 5.23 -4.55 21.20
C TRP A 118 4.98 -6.03 20.88
N ALA A 119 3.98 -6.34 20.06
CA ALA A 119 3.68 -7.70 19.63
C ALA A 119 4.74 -8.31 18.69
N LEU A 120 5.41 -7.49 17.88
CA LEU A 120 6.49 -7.87 16.97
C LEU A 120 7.89 -7.67 17.58
N ALA A 121 7.98 -7.31 18.86
CA ALA A 121 9.27 -7.16 19.52
C ALA A 121 9.99 -8.52 19.50
N PRO A 122 11.19 -8.61 18.90
CA PRO A 122 11.86 -9.89 18.72
C PRO A 122 12.20 -10.51 20.07
N THR A 123 11.75 -11.73 20.31
CA THR A 123 12.32 -12.62 21.32
C THR A 123 13.77 -12.88 20.91
N ARG A 124 14.70 -12.06 21.39
CA ARG A 124 16.11 -12.42 21.42
C ARG A 124 16.27 -13.46 22.52
N GLU A 125 16.36 -14.72 22.14
CA GLU A 125 17.09 -15.72 22.90
C GLU A 125 17.44 -16.89 21.97
N GLY A 126 18.73 -17.08 21.78
CA GLY A 126 19.32 -18.07 20.90
C GLY A 126 20.83 -18.00 21.05
N THR A 127 21.32 -18.23 22.27
CA THR A 127 22.74 -18.42 22.55
C THR A 127 23.21 -19.63 21.76
N VAL A 128 24.10 -19.42 20.78
CA VAL A 128 24.77 -20.51 20.06
C VAL A 128 25.95 -20.98 20.93
N PRO A 129 25.96 -22.21 21.45
CA PRO A 129 27.14 -22.75 22.10
C PRO A 129 28.25 -23.01 21.06
N ALA A 130 29.49 -22.77 21.48
CA ALA A 130 30.72 -22.83 20.70
C ALA A 130 31.05 -24.23 20.17
#